data_AF-A0A438DRD8-F1
#
_entry.id   AF-A0A438DRD8-F1
#
_cell.length_a   1.000
_cell.length_b   1.000
_cell.length_c   1.000
_cell.angle_alpha   90.00
_cell.angle_beta   90.00
_cell.angle_gamma   90.00
#
_symmetry.space_group_name_H-M   'P 1'
#
loop_
_entity.id
_entity.type
_entity.pdbx_description
1 polymer ?
#
loop_
_entity_poly.entity_id
_entity_poly.type
_entity_poly.pdbx_seq_one_letter_code
_entity_poly.pdbx_strand_id
1 'polypeptide(L)' 'MGEIQIPRVKLGNQGLEVSKLGFGCMGLTGEYNHPVSEDVGISTIKHAFSKGITFFDTSDVYGANANEILVGKVTTTKI' A
#
# COMPACT_ATOMS: atom_id res chain seq x y z
N MET A 1 9.95 -19.70 -13.50
CA MET A 1 8.66 -18.96 -13.51
C MET A 1 8.98 -17.54 -13.91
N GLY A 2 8.29 -16.99 -14.92
CA GLY A 2 8.53 -15.59 -15.34
C GLY A 2 8.04 -14.61 -14.27
N GLU A 3 8.73 -13.47 -14.13
CA GLU A 3 8.23 -12.38 -13.30
C GLU A 3 6.89 -11.87 -13.84
N ILE A 4 5.89 -11.78 -12.97
CA ILE A 4 4.60 -11.19 -13.33
C ILE A 4 4.79 -9.68 -13.34
N GLN A 5 4.72 -9.06 -14.51
CA GLN A 5 4.68 -7.61 -14.63
C GLN A 5 3.24 -7.14 -14.42
N ILE A 6 3.00 -6.32 -13.39
CA ILE A 6 1.68 -5.73 -13.15
C ILE A 6 1.42 -4.64 -14.20
N PRO A 7 0.35 -4.76 -15.02
CA PRO A 7 0.00 -3.73 -16.01
C PRO A 7 -0.21 -2.38 -15.35
N ARG A 8 0.08 -1.29 -16.07
CA ARG A 8 -0.18 0.07 -15.60
C ARG A 8 -1.38 0.72 -16.29
N VAL A 9 -2.01 1.67 -15.61
CA VAL A 9 -3.18 2.42 -16.09
C VAL A 9 -3.05 3.89 -15.71
N LYS A 10 -3.64 4.77 -16.52
CA LYS A 10 -3.78 6.20 -16.18
C LYS A 10 -4.83 6.37 -15.08
N LEU A 11 -4.51 7.17 -14.06
CA LEU A 11 -5.43 7.52 -12.99
C LEU A 11 -5.96 8.95 -13.21
N GLY A 12 -7.21 9.05 -13.68
CA GLY A 12 -7.81 10.32 -14.06
C GLY A 12 -7.10 10.98 -15.25
N ASN A 13 -7.21 12.31 -15.34
CA ASN A 13 -6.72 13.11 -16.47
C ASN A 13 -5.50 13.99 -16.14
N GLN A 14 -4.93 13.85 -14.94
CA GLN A 14 -3.84 14.70 -14.44
C GLN A 14 -2.43 14.19 -14.79
N GLY A 15 -2.33 13.12 -15.58
CA GLY A 15 -1.06 12.53 -15.98
C GLY A 15 -0.47 11.52 -14.97
N LEU A 16 -1.22 11.16 -13.91
CA LEU A 16 -0.84 10.08 -13.01
C LEU A 16 -0.97 8.71 -13.70
N GLU A 17 0.01 7.84 -13.47
CA GLU A 17 -0.01 6.45 -13.94
C GLU A 17 0.29 5.54 -12.75
N VAL A 18 -0.50 4.49 -12.57
CA VAL A 18 -0.38 3.57 -11.43
C VAL A 18 -0.50 2.12 -11.88
N SER A 19 -0.19 1.17 -11.01
CA SER A 19 -0.45 -0.25 -11.24
C SER A 19 -1.94 -0.51 -11.31
N LYS A 20 -2.36 -1.37 -12.25
CA LYS A 20 -3.77 -1.76 -12.42
C LYS A 20 -4.32 -2.50 -11.21
N LEU A 21 -3.46 -3.22 -10.51
CA LEU A 21 -3.75 -3.79 -9.19
C LEU A 21 -3.27 -2.80 -8.12
N GLY A 22 -4.17 -2.38 -7.24
CA GLY A 22 -3.85 -1.58 -6.05
C GLY A 22 -3.78 -2.44 -4.78
N PHE A 23 -3.18 -1.90 -3.73
CA PHE A 23 -3.14 -2.49 -2.40
C PHE A 23 -3.92 -1.64 -1.41
N GLY A 24 -5.01 -2.20 -0.86
CA GLY A 24 -5.78 -1.56 0.20
C GLY A 24 -5.15 -1.79 1.56
N CYS A 25 -4.81 -0.71 2.26
CA CYS A 25 -4.10 -0.76 3.54
C CYS A 25 -5.02 -0.98 4.76
N MET A 26 -6.34 -0.95 4.60
CA MET A 26 -7.34 -1.12 5.67
C MET A 26 -7.07 -2.34 6.58
N GLY A 27 -6.62 -3.46 6.01
CA GLY A 27 -6.32 -4.68 6.75
C GLY A 27 -5.11 -4.59 7.69
N LEU A 28 -4.27 -3.57 7.57
CA LEU A 28 -3.06 -3.41 8.38
C LEU A 28 -3.37 -2.94 9.81
N THR A 29 -4.41 -2.14 9.99
CA THR A 29 -4.74 -1.51 11.29
C THR A 29 -5.99 -2.08 11.93
N GLY A 30 -6.45 -3.22 11.47
CA GLY A 30 -7.36 -4.07 12.23
C GLY A 30 -8.86 -3.83 12.01
N GLU A 31 -9.25 -3.22 10.90
CA GLU A 31 -10.69 -3.05 10.57
C GLU A 31 -11.35 -4.35 10.10
N TYR A 32 -10.60 -5.22 9.40
CA TYR A 32 -11.09 -6.52 8.95
C TYR A 32 -10.67 -7.69 9.84
N ASN A 33 -9.58 -7.54 10.59
CA ASN A 33 -8.91 -8.60 11.35
C ASN A 33 -8.21 -8.00 12.58
N HIS A 34 -7.48 -8.79 13.36
CA HIS A 34 -6.55 -8.21 14.32
C HIS A 34 -5.51 -7.34 13.60
N PRO A 35 -5.16 -6.15 14.13
CA PRO A 35 -4.12 -5.31 13.55
C PRO A 35 -2.79 -6.06 13.51
N VAL A 36 -2.01 -5.84 12.45
CA VAL A 36 -0.64 -6.37 12.37
C VAL A 36 0.31 -5.46 13.15
N SER A 37 1.48 -5.98 13.50
CA SER A 37 2.55 -5.12 14.04
C SER A 37 3.03 -4.13 12.98
N GLU A 38 3.58 -3.00 13.42
CA GLU A 38 4.10 -1.96 12.53
C GLU A 38 5.14 -2.50 11.53
N ASP A 39 6.09 -3.31 12.01
CA ASP A 39 7.12 -3.94 11.16
C ASP A 39 6.51 -4.84 10.07
N VAL A 40 5.45 -5.58 10.41
CA VAL A 40 4.72 -6.42 9.44
C VAL A 40 3.99 -5.54 8.44
N GLY A 41 3.36 -4.45 8.88
CA GLY A 41 2.74 -3.47 7.99
C GLY A 41 3.71 -2.86 6.99
N ILE A 42 4.85 -2.36 7.49
CA ILE A 42 5.90 -1.76 6.67
C ILE A 42 6.47 -2.78 5.67
N SER A 43 6.81 -3.98 6.13
CA SER A 43 7.35 -5.03 5.26
C SER A 43 6.33 -5.50 4.21
N THR A 44 5.05 -5.54 4.54
CA THR A 44 3.97 -5.89 3.60
C THR A 44 3.84 -4.84 2.49
N ILE A 45 3.83 -3.54 2.84
CA ILE A 45 3.77 -2.45 1.85
C ILE A 45 5.01 -2.47 0.96
N LYS A 46 6.21 -2.64 1.54
CA LYS A 46 7.46 -2.77 0.77
C LYS A 46 7.43 -3.98 -0.16
N HIS A 47 6.90 -5.10 0.29
CA HIS A 47 6.75 -6.28 -0.53
C HIS A 47 5.82 -6.02 -1.72
N ALA A 48 4.65 -5.45 -1.49
CA ALA A 48 3.71 -5.06 -2.55
C ALA A 48 4.39 -4.13 -3.58
N PHE A 49 5.13 -3.13 -3.11
CA PHE A 49 5.89 -2.24 -3.98
C PHE A 49 6.95 -2.97 -4.80
N SER A 50 7.72 -3.87 -4.17
CA SER A 50 8.72 -4.69 -4.86
C SER A 50 8.14 -5.63 -5.93
N LYS A 51 6.84 -5.93 -5.85
CA LYS A 51 6.07 -6.70 -6.84
C LYS A 51 5.42 -5.85 -7.93
N GLY A 52 5.70 -4.54 -7.95
CA GLY A 52 5.22 -3.62 -8.98
C GLY A 52 3.88 -2.94 -8.67
N ILE A 53 3.36 -3.06 -7.44
CA ILE A 53 2.20 -2.27 -7.01
C ILE A 53 2.66 -0.85 -6.71
N THR A 54 2.02 0.12 -7.34
CA THR A 54 2.29 1.56 -7.19
C THR A 54 1.05 2.35 -6.79
N PHE A 55 -0.09 1.68 -6.59
CA PHE A 55 -1.31 2.28 -6.06
C PHE A 55 -1.63 1.72 -4.67
N PHE A 56 -1.63 2.58 -3.65
CA PHE A 56 -1.91 2.23 -2.26
C PHE A 56 -3.10 3.07 -1.78
N ASP A 57 -4.09 2.40 -1.19
CA ASP A 57 -5.33 3.01 -0.72
C ASP A 57 -5.39 3.01 0.81
N THR A 58 -5.73 4.15 1.42
CA THR A 58 -5.80 4.38 2.87
C THR A 58 -6.85 5.45 3.19
N SER A 59 -7.23 5.58 4.46
CA SER A 59 -8.14 6.61 4.97
C SER A 59 -7.87 6.88 6.45
N ASP A 60 -8.20 8.09 6.89
CA ASP A 60 -8.30 8.53 8.30
C ASP A 60 -9.17 7.61 9.18
N VAL A 61 -10.22 7.02 8.63
CA VAL A 61 -11.09 6.08 9.36
C VAL A 61 -10.35 4.80 9.72
N TYR A 62 -9.40 4.34 8.90
CA TYR A 62 -8.75 3.04 9.08
C TYR A 62 -7.87 3.03 10.33
N GLY A 63 -8.28 2.27 11.35
CA GLY A 63 -7.57 2.20 12.62
C GLY A 63 -7.47 3.54 13.33
N ALA A 64 -8.51 4.38 13.23
CA ALA A 64 -8.59 5.68 13.89
C ALA A 64 -7.34 6.57 13.65
N ASN A 65 -7.04 6.85 12.38
CA ASN A 65 -5.89 7.60 11.85
C ASN A 65 -4.54 6.86 11.87
N ALA A 66 -4.46 5.64 12.38
CA ALA A 66 -3.18 4.91 12.44
C ALA A 66 -2.68 4.47 11.05
N ASN A 67 -3.58 4.21 10.09
CA ASN A 67 -3.20 3.61 8.81
C ASN A 67 -2.38 4.56 7.93
N GLU A 68 -2.77 5.83 7.85
CA GLU A 68 -2.04 6.85 7.10
C GLU A 68 -0.64 7.09 7.68
N ILE A 69 -0.51 7.06 9.02
CA ILE A 69 0.78 7.18 9.71
C ILE A 69 1.69 6.01 9.34
N LEU A 70 1.16 4.77 9.36
CA LEU A 70 1.90 3.57 8.98
C LEU A 70 2.37 3.63 7.52
N VAL A 71 1.49 4.03 6.59
CA VAL A 71 1.85 4.20 5.17
C VAL A 71 2.93 5.28 5.00
N GLY A 72 2.82 6.41 5.70
CA GLY A 72 3.81 7.49 5.67
C GLY A 72 5.22 7.05 6.10
N LYS A 73 5.32 6.20 7.14
CA LYS A 73 6.60 5.65 7.63
C LYS A 73 7.36 4.83 6.58
N VAL A 74 6.67 4.24 5.62
CA VAL A 74 7.33 3.46 4.55
C VAL A 74 8.21 4.36 3.68
N THR A 75 7.78 5.60 3.43
CA THR A 75 8.52 6.56 2.57
C THR A 75 9.78 7.14 3.22
N THR A 76 9.85 7.14 4.56
CA THR A 76 11.02 7.63 5.30
C THR A 76 12.06 6.54 5.55
N THR A 77 11.67 5.28 5.35
CA THR A 77 12.54 4.12 5.54
C THR A 77 13.16 3.75 4.18
N LYS A 78 14.49 3.70 4.05
CA LYS A 78 15.17 3.32 2.78
C LYS A 78 14.49 2.10 2.15
N ILE A 79 14.09 2.24 0.89
CA ILE A 79 13.52 1.18 0.05
C ILE A 79 14.67 0.28 -0.41
#